data_AF-A0A643F7B8-F1
#
_entry.id   AF-A0A643F7B8-F1
#
_cell.length_a   1.000
_cell.length_b   1.000
_cell.length_c   1.000
_cell.angle_alpha   90.00
_cell.angle_beta   90.00
_cell.angle_gamma   90.00
#
_symmetry.space_group_name_H-M   'P 1'
#
loop_
_entity.id
_entity.type
_entity.pdbx_description
1 polymer ?
#
loop_
_entity_poly.entity_id
_entity_poly.type
_entity_poly.pdbx_seq_one_letter_code
_entity_poly.pdbx_strand_id
1 'polypeptide(L)'
;MQIILKQDGQPVADFSVSGANVTVAGVAIDCAERQQDIAVTVEVRQNIGGPSEGGNGAYLAQIEIPARRYETVIVPAEGEGEDEQPTELREPLPLDPNAVVVTLWPTA
;
A
#
# COMPACT_ATOMS: atom_id res chain seq x y z
N MET A 1 4.15 9.02 2.62
CA MET A 1 4.79 7.76 2.22
C MET A 1 6.25 7.78 2.59
N GLN A 2 6.81 6.65 3.00
CA GLN A 2 8.23 6.55 3.34
C GLN A 2 9.02 5.93 2.19
N ILE A 3 10.08 6.61 1.74
CA ILE A 3 11.00 6.12 0.72
C ILE A 3 12.31 5.72 1.39
N ILE A 4 12.77 4.51 1.11
CA ILE A 4 14.02 3.95 1.61
C ILE A 4 14.88 3.58 0.40
N LEU A 5 16.14 4.02 0.38
CA LEU A 5 17.12 3.52 -0.56
C LEU A 5 17.77 2.29 0.04
N LYS A 6 17.78 1.17 -0.68
CA LYS A 6 18.40 -0.06 -0.20
C LYS A 6 19.91 0.10 -0.02
N GLN A 7 20.52 0.93 -0.85
CA GLN A 7 21.92 1.34 -0.75
C GLN A 7 22.01 2.83 -1.09
N ASP A 8 22.42 3.64 -0.10
CA ASP A 8 22.52 5.08 -0.28
C ASP A 8 23.58 5.45 -1.32
N GLY A 9 23.29 6.51 -2.10
CA GLY A 9 24.20 7.06 -3.11
C GLY A 9 24.31 6.25 -4.40
N GLN A 10 23.61 5.13 -4.55
CA GLN A 10 23.52 4.40 -5.81
C GLN A 10 22.34 4.89 -6.66
N PRO A 11 22.46 4.85 -8.00
CA PRO A 11 21.33 5.14 -8.88
C PRO A 11 20.24 4.09 -8.68
N VAL A 12 19.00 4.56 -8.67
CA VAL A 12 17.78 3.75 -8.65
C VAL A 12 17.00 4.02 -9.93
N ALA A 13 16.04 3.15 -10.25
CA ALA A 13 15.13 3.40 -11.36
C ALA A 13 14.32 4.69 -11.15
N ASP A 14 13.90 5.33 -12.25
CA ASP A 14 12.99 6.46 -12.19
C ASP A 14 11.72 6.07 -11.40
N PHE A 15 11.36 6.90 -10.43
CA PHE A 15 10.21 6.66 -9.59
C PHE A 15 9.44 7.94 -9.29
N SER A 16 8.15 7.80 -9.02
CA SER A 16 7.30 8.88 -8.55
C SER A 16 6.28 8.36 -7.53
N VAL A 17 5.86 9.26 -6.65
CA VAL A 17 4.79 9.00 -5.67
C VAL A 17 3.80 10.14 -5.74
N SER A 18 2.52 9.78 -5.87
CA SER A 18 1.40 10.72 -5.85
C SER A 18 0.25 10.12 -5.06
N GLY A 19 0.01 10.61 -3.85
CA GLY A 19 -0.99 10.05 -2.95
C GLY A 19 -0.68 8.57 -2.64
N ALA A 20 -1.60 7.68 -3.00
CA ALA A 20 -1.46 6.23 -2.83
C ALA A 20 -0.85 5.52 -4.05
N ASN A 21 -0.52 6.24 -5.13
CA ASN A 21 0.03 5.66 -6.34
C ASN A 21 1.55 5.78 -6.35
N VAL A 22 2.23 4.66 -6.61
CA VAL A 22 3.68 4.56 -6.75
C VAL A 22 3.97 4.12 -8.17
N THR A 23 4.84 4.83 -8.89
CA THR A 23 5.32 4.41 -10.20
C THR A 23 6.81 4.17 -10.16
N VAL A 24 7.27 3.04 -10.70
CA VAL A 24 8.70 2.67 -10.77
C VAL A 24 8.99 2.15 -12.17
N ALA A 25 9.92 2.79 -12.87
CA ALA A 25 10.29 2.46 -14.26
C ALA A 25 9.08 2.31 -15.20
N GLY A 26 8.03 3.13 -14.99
CA GLY A 26 6.78 3.09 -15.76
C GLY A 26 5.72 2.10 -15.26
N VAL A 27 6.03 1.25 -14.27
CA VAL A 27 5.06 0.35 -13.63
C VAL A 27 4.33 1.10 -12.52
N ALA A 28 3.03 1.31 -12.68
CA ALA A 28 2.19 2.02 -11.71
C ALA A 28 1.45 1.04 -10.79
N ILE A 29 1.55 1.26 -9.47
CA ILE A 29 0.91 0.49 -8.42
C ILE A 29 -0.04 1.41 -7.66
N ASP A 30 -1.33 1.09 -7.64
CA ASP A 30 -2.31 1.71 -6.76
C ASP A 30 -2.32 1.00 -5.40
N CYS A 31 -1.71 1.63 -4.38
CA CYS A 31 -1.61 0.99 -3.07
C CYS A 31 -2.96 0.89 -2.36
N ALA A 32 -3.91 1.79 -2.65
CA ALA A 32 -5.22 1.78 -2.03
C ALA A 32 -6.06 0.63 -2.58
N GLU A 33 -6.03 0.41 -3.90
CA GLU A 33 -6.70 -0.74 -4.53
C GLU A 33 -6.11 -2.08 -4.08
N ARG A 34 -4.80 -2.12 -3.83
CA ARG A 34 -4.09 -3.34 -3.40
C ARG A 34 -4.20 -3.65 -1.92
N GLN A 35 -4.71 -2.75 -1.09
CA GLN A 35 -4.76 -2.94 0.35
C GLN A 35 -5.73 -4.06 0.75
N GLN A 36 -5.26 -4.97 1.61
CA GLN A 36 -6.04 -6.07 2.18
C GLN A 36 -6.07 -5.99 3.71
N ASP A 37 -6.77 -6.92 4.35
CA ASP A 37 -6.81 -7.05 5.82
C ASP A 37 -5.52 -7.66 6.40
N ILE A 38 -4.57 -7.97 5.53
CA ILE A 38 -3.19 -8.36 5.83
C ILE A 38 -2.23 -7.39 5.13
N ALA A 39 -0.99 -7.31 5.62
CA ALA A 39 0.04 -6.56 4.92
C ALA A 39 0.34 -7.21 3.56
N VAL A 40 0.51 -6.38 2.53
CA VAL A 40 0.77 -6.81 1.15
C VAL A 40 2.11 -6.24 0.71
N THR A 41 2.97 -7.11 0.17
CA THR A 41 4.22 -6.68 -0.46
C THR A 41 4.08 -6.81 -1.97
N VAL A 42 4.28 -5.69 -2.67
CA VAL A 42 4.35 -5.64 -4.13
C VAL A 42 5.78 -5.41 -4.56
N GLU A 43 6.28 -6.22 -5.46
CA GLU A 43 7.65 -6.13 -5.96
C GLU A 43 7.64 -5.70 -7.41
N VAL A 44 8.41 -4.67 -7.75
CA VAL A 44 8.68 -4.27 -9.13
C VAL A 44 10.07 -4.75 -9.48
N ARG A 45 10.18 -5.54 -10.56
CA ARG A 45 11.44 -6.19 -10.97
C ARG A 45 11.75 -5.91 -12.44
N GLN A 46 13.04 -5.84 -12.75
CA GLN A 46 13.56 -5.76 -14.10
C GLN A 46 13.58 -7.17 -14.72
N ASN A 47 12.52 -7.53 -15.42
CA ASN A 47 12.42 -8.80 -16.13
C ASN A 47 12.96 -8.69 -17.56
N ILE A 48 13.06 -9.83 -18.26
CA ILE A 48 13.57 -9.90 -19.64
C ILE A 48 12.73 -9.02 -20.60
N GLY A 49 11.41 -8.97 -20.38
CA GLY A 49 10.48 -8.14 -21.15
C GLY A 49 10.39 -6.67 -20.73
N GLY A 50 11.19 -6.27 -19.73
CA GLY A 50 11.13 -4.94 -19.12
C GLY A 50 10.68 -4.96 -17.66
N PRO A 51 10.53 -3.77 -17.05
CA PRO A 51 10.00 -3.62 -15.70
C PRO A 51 8.57 -4.17 -15.59
N SER A 52 8.31 -5.02 -14.60
CA SER A 52 6.96 -5.48 -14.29
C SER A 52 6.85 -5.93 -12.84
N GLU A 53 5.63 -6.17 -12.38
CA GLU A 53 5.39 -6.74 -11.06
C GLU A 53 5.84 -8.21 -10.98
N GLY A 54 6.48 -8.57 -9.87
CA GLY A 54 6.94 -9.93 -9.60
C GLY A 54 7.94 -10.47 -10.63
N GLY A 55 8.06 -11.80 -10.68
CA GLY A 55 8.98 -12.49 -11.58
C GLY A 55 10.36 -12.77 -10.96
N ASN A 56 11.32 -13.13 -11.82
CA ASN A 56 12.65 -13.59 -11.41
C ASN A 56 13.77 -12.59 -11.72
N GLY A 57 13.41 -11.40 -12.20
CA GLY A 57 14.34 -10.31 -12.47
C GLY A 57 14.96 -9.69 -11.22
N ALA A 58 15.88 -8.75 -11.44
CA ALA A 58 16.47 -7.94 -10.38
C ALA A 58 15.41 -7.01 -9.76
N TYR A 59 15.51 -6.76 -8.46
CA TYR A 59 14.61 -5.82 -7.80
C TYR A 59 14.85 -4.39 -8.29
N LEU A 60 13.76 -3.68 -8.56
CA LEU A 60 13.75 -2.23 -8.76
C LEU A 60 13.11 -1.54 -7.54
N ALA A 61 12.01 -2.12 -7.04
CA ALA A 61 11.36 -1.66 -5.83
C ALA A 61 10.66 -2.79 -5.09
N GLN A 62 10.52 -2.62 -3.78
CA GLN A 62 9.64 -3.39 -2.90
C GLN A 62 8.72 -2.40 -2.19
N ILE A 63 7.42 -2.56 -2.34
CA ILE A 63 6.39 -1.67 -1.80
C ILE A 63 5.61 -2.46 -0.75
N GLU A 64 5.71 -2.04 0.51
CA GLU A 64 5.00 -2.64 1.64
C GLU A 64 3.77 -1.80 1.96
N ILE A 65 2.60 -2.41 1.75
CA ILE A 65 1.29 -1.82 1.97
C ILE A 65 0.75 -2.37 3.30
N PRO A 66 0.39 -1.52 4.27
CA PRO A 66 -0.09 -1.96 5.57
C PRO A 66 -1.48 -2.60 5.46
N ALA A 67 -1.79 -3.50 6.40
CA ALA A 67 -3.14 -4.03 6.56
C ALA A 67 -4.18 -2.91 6.76
N ARG A 68 -5.40 -3.16 6.29
CA ARG A 68 -6.54 -2.25 6.43
C ARG A 68 -6.85 -2.01 7.90
N ARG A 69 -7.11 -0.75 8.23
CA ARG A 69 -7.54 -0.32 9.56
C ARG A 69 -9.05 -0.14 9.57
N TYR A 70 -9.64 -0.34 10.74
CA TYR A 70 -11.06 -0.22 10.96
C TYR A 70 -11.31 0.65 12.17
N GLU A 71 -12.36 1.46 12.10
CA GLU A 71 -12.91 2.16 13.26
C GLU A 71 -14.22 1.51 13.69
N THR A 72 -14.50 1.56 14.99
CA THR A 72 -15.77 1.10 15.55
C THR A 72 -16.69 2.31 15.64
N VAL A 73 -17.83 2.24 14.96
CA VAL A 73 -18.87 3.25 14.99
C VAL A 73 -20.05 2.70 15.78
N ILE A 74 -20.50 3.44 16.79
CA ILE A 74 -21.67 3.10 17.57
C ILE A 74 -22.89 3.71 16.87
N VAL A 75 -23.79 2.86 16.40
CA VAL A 75 -25.02 3.28 15.73
C VAL A 75 -26.17 3.22 16.75
N PRO A 76 -26.97 4.29 16.89
CA PRO A 76 -28.18 4.25 17.70
C PRO A 76 -29.11 3.16 17.17
N ALA A 77 -29.82 2.49 18.07
CA ALA A 77 -30.83 1.54 17.62
C ALA A 77 -31.99 2.25 16.90
N GLU A 78 -32.43 1.68 15.78
CA GLU A 78 -33.55 2.22 15.00
C GLU A 78 -34.87 1.62 15.51
N GLY A 79 -35.35 2.11 16.66
CA GLY A 79 -36.66 1.72 17.19
C GLY A 79 -37.10 2.54 18.42
N GLU A 80 -38.42 2.63 18.61
CA GLU A 80 -39.08 3.35 19.71
C GLU A 80 -39.22 2.49 20.99
N GLY A 81 -38.43 1.42 21.13
CA GLY A 81 -38.47 0.49 22.26
C GLY A 81 -37.46 0.83 23.36
N GLU A 82 -37.88 0.79 24.63
CA GLU A 82 -37.04 1.10 25.80
C GLU A 82 -35.88 0.10 26.07
N ASP A 83 -35.74 -0.95 25.26
CA ASP A 83 -34.79 -2.07 25.44
C ASP A 83 -33.76 -2.24 24.30
N GLU A 84 -33.60 -1.25 23.41
CA GLU A 84 -32.69 -1.41 22.28
C GLU A 84 -31.25 -0.96 22.60
N GLN A 85 -30.33 -1.93 22.60
CA GLN A 85 -28.90 -1.68 22.79
C GLN A 85 -28.28 -1.13 21.49
N PRO A 86 -27.37 -0.15 21.60
CA PRO A 86 -26.66 0.38 20.43
C PRO A 86 -25.84 -0.71 19.74
N THR A 87 -25.79 -0.65 18.40
CA THR A 87 -25.05 -1.63 17.59
C THR A 87 -23.65 -1.09 17.27
N GLU A 88 -22.63 -1.91 17.49
CA GLU A 88 -21.26 -1.61 17.04
C GLU A 88 -21.06 -2.07 15.60
N LEU A 89 -20.75 -1.14 14.69
CA LEU A 89 -20.33 -1.43 13.33
C LEU A 89 -18.84 -1.19 13.16
N ARG A 90 -18.20 -1.96 12.27
CA ARG A 90 -16.79 -1.78 11.91
C ARG A 90 -16.71 -1.22 10.49
N GLU A 91 -16.21 -0.01 10.37
CA GLU A 91 -16.05 0.66 9.08
C GLU A 91 -14.57 0.70 8.66
N PRO A 92 -14.25 0.38 7.39
CA PRO A 92 -12.87 0.43 6.92
C PRO A 92 -12.39 1.87 6.75
N LEU A 93 -11.25 2.18 7.34
CA LEU A 93 -10.59 3.47 7.16
C LEU A 93 -9.86 3.50 5.80
N PRO A 94 -9.80 4.66 5.14
CA PRO A 94 -8.95 4.84 3.96
C PRO A 94 -7.49 4.52 4.25
N LEU A 95 -6.75 4.04 3.24
CA LEU A 95 -5.31 3.83 3.35
C LEU A 95 -4.62 5.15 3.70
N ASP A 96 -3.84 5.16 4.77
CA ASP A 96 -2.89 6.24 5.07
C ASP A 96 -1.64 6.07 4.19
N PRO A 97 -1.38 6.95 3.21
CA PRO A 97 -0.22 6.81 2.34
C PRO A 97 1.12 6.96 3.09
N ASN A 98 1.12 7.50 4.31
CA ASN A 98 2.33 7.60 5.13
C ASN A 98 2.75 6.29 5.78
N ALA A 99 1.84 5.33 5.88
CA ALA A 99 2.13 4.00 6.38
C ALA A 99 2.66 3.05 5.28
N VAL A 100 2.65 3.46 4.02
CA VAL A 100 3.28 2.71 2.92
C VAL A 100 4.78 2.96 2.91
N VAL A 101 5.56 1.88 2.78
CA VAL A 101 7.02 1.91 2.68
C VAL A 101 7.44 1.47 1.29
N VAL A 102 8.24 2.27 0.61
CA VAL A 102 8.82 1.94 -0.70
C VAL A 102 10.33 1.83 -0.55
N THR A 103 10.85 0.62 -0.73
CA THR A 103 12.29 0.35 -0.75
C THR A 103 12.77 0.26 -2.20
N LEU A 104 13.61 1.20 -2.62
CA LEU A 104 14.19 1.26 -3.96
C LEU A 104 15.54 0.55 -3.99
N TRP A 105 15.75 -0.26 -5.02
CA TRP A 105 16.97 -1.06 -5.19
C TRP A 105 17.90 -0.44 -6.24
N PRO A 106 19.23 -0.55 -6.06
CA PRO A 106 20.20 -0.10 -7.05
C PRO A 106 20.01 -0.77 -8.40
N THR A 107 20.19 -0.01 -9.47
CA THR A 107 20.11 -0.51 -10.86
C THR A 107 21.46 -0.73 -11.53
N ALA A 108 22.57 -0.43 -10.83
CA ALA A 108 23.95 -0.51 -11.30
C ALA A 108 24.83 -1.30 -10.32
#